data_AF-A0A7X0RJP5-F1
#
_entry.id   AF-A0A7X0RJP5-F1
#
_cell.length_a   1.000
_cell.length_b   1.000
_cell.length_c   1.000
_cell.angle_alpha   90.00
_cell.angle_beta   90.00
_cell.angle_gamma   90.00
#
_symmetry.space_group_name_H-M   'P 1'
#
loop_
_entity.id
_entity.type
_entity.pdbx_description
1 polymer ?
#
loop_
_entity_poly.entity_id
_entity_poly.type
_entity_poly.pdbx_seq_one_letter_code
_entity_poly.pdbx_strand_id
1 'polypeptide(L)'
;MAARFAAGLAPDARVLEIGSGPGHDAALLERLGLHVRRTDVSRGFAELMRADGHRVDVLDPLVDDLTDPERPGTPYDGVWANASLLHVVRPDLVVVLRRLADVTRPGGLLEVTLKEGDGDAWSTHGHVSGPRHFTYWRPEPLRAVLAAAGWEVATIEQREGWNGTRWLDVRATRAER
;
A
#
# COMPACT_ATOMS: atom_id res chain seq x y z
N MET A 1 2.37 11.69 -6.36
CA MET A 1 2.53 10.22 -6.32
C MET A 1 1.50 9.50 -7.19
N ALA A 2 0.19 9.62 -6.95
CA ALA A 2 -0.84 8.88 -7.70
C ALA A 2 -0.81 9.08 -9.23
N ALA A 3 -0.68 10.32 -9.71
CA ALA A 3 -0.55 10.61 -11.15
C ALA A 3 0.68 9.93 -11.79
N ARG A 4 1.82 9.93 -11.08
CA ARG A 4 3.06 9.25 -11.51
C ARG A 4 2.92 7.73 -11.51
N PHE A 5 2.17 7.19 -10.55
CA PHE A 5 1.87 5.76 -10.50
C PHE A 5 1.00 5.34 -11.68
N ALA A 6 -0.12 6.02 -11.90
CA ALA A 6 -1.02 5.75 -13.02
C ALA A 6 -0.34 5.90 -14.38
N ALA A 7 0.49 6.94 -14.57
CA ALA A 7 1.26 7.13 -15.80
C ALA A 7 2.29 6.01 -16.07
N GLY A 8 2.66 5.22 -15.06
CA GLY A 8 3.53 4.07 -15.22
C GLY A 8 2.80 2.75 -15.52
N LEU A 9 1.47 2.78 -15.60
CA LEU A 9 0.63 1.63 -15.88
C LEU A 9 -0.09 1.81 -17.23
N ALA A 10 -0.52 0.69 -17.81
CA ALA A 10 -1.39 0.72 -18.97
C ALA A 10 -2.77 1.30 -18.59
N PRO A 11 -3.53 1.86 -19.55
CA PRO A 11 -4.96 2.14 -19.35
C PRO A 11 -5.69 0.89 -18.86
N ASP A 12 -6.69 1.08 -17.99
CA ASP A 12 -7.49 0.00 -17.37
C ASP A 12 -6.67 -1.03 -16.58
N ALA A 13 -5.43 -0.67 -16.20
CA ALA A 13 -4.60 -1.51 -15.34
C ALA A 13 -5.25 -1.74 -13.98
N ARG A 14 -5.05 -2.94 -13.44
CA ARG A 14 -5.65 -3.38 -12.19
C ARG A 14 -4.73 -3.11 -11.02
N VAL A 15 -5.27 -2.46 -10.01
CA VAL A 15 -4.53 -2.02 -8.84
C VAL A 15 -5.17 -2.57 -7.59
N LEU A 16 -4.35 -3.24 -6.77
CA LEU A 16 -4.70 -3.55 -5.40
C LEU A 16 -4.31 -2.37 -4.52
N GLU A 17 -5.29 -1.71 -3.91
CA GLU A 17 -5.04 -0.70 -2.88
C GLU A 17 -5.13 -1.34 -1.49
N ILE A 18 -4.08 -1.18 -0.67
CA ILE A 18 -4.05 -1.61 0.72
C ILE A 18 -4.23 -0.41 1.65
N GLY A 19 -5.32 -0.42 2.41
CA GLY A 19 -5.66 0.66 3.34
C GLY A 19 -6.25 1.87 2.63
N SER A 20 -7.36 1.67 1.91
CA SER A 20 -8.09 2.70 1.18
C SER A 20 -8.60 3.84 2.07
N GLY A 21 -8.75 3.63 3.38
CA GLY A 21 -9.27 4.61 4.32
C GLY A 21 -10.64 5.14 3.88
N PRO A 22 -10.84 6.47 3.79
CA PRO A 22 -12.10 7.04 3.25
C PRO A 22 -12.24 6.91 1.73
N GLY A 23 -11.26 6.33 1.01
CA GLY A 23 -11.36 6.04 -0.42
C GLY A 23 -10.88 7.15 -1.36
N HIS A 24 -10.17 8.16 -0.85
CA HIS A 24 -9.69 9.31 -1.63
C HIS A 24 -8.67 8.92 -2.72
N ASP A 25 -7.69 8.07 -2.37
CA ASP A 25 -6.63 7.65 -3.29
C ASP A 25 -7.19 6.75 -4.39
N ALA A 26 -7.97 5.71 -4.05
CA ALA A 26 -8.70 4.94 -5.06
C ALA A 26 -9.55 5.82 -5.99
N ALA A 27 -10.31 6.79 -5.47
CA ALA A 27 -11.12 7.66 -6.32
C ALA A 27 -10.26 8.47 -7.30
N LEU A 28 -9.06 8.90 -6.88
CA LEU A 28 -8.12 9.58 -7.77
C LEU A 28 -7.54 8.62 -8.81
N LEU A 29 -7.13 7.41 -8.42
CA LEU A 29 -6.59 6.40 -9.31
C LEU A 29 -7.63 5.95 -10.35
N GLU A 30 -8.89 5.78 -9.96
CA GLU A 30 -10.02 5.49 -10.86
C GLU A 30 -10.25 6.62 -11.86
N ARG A 31 -10.22 7.89 -11.42
CA ARG A 31 -10.29 9.05 -12.33
C ARG A 31 -9.12 9.12 -13.32
N LEU A 32 -8.00 8.50 -12.98
CA LEU A 32 -6.84 8.37 -13.86
C LEU A 32 -6.92 7.14 -14.79
N GLY A 33 -8.06 6.44 -14.81
CA GLY A 33 -8.34 5.33 -15.74
C GLY A 33 -7.87 3.96 -15.25
N LEU A 34 -7.71 3.78 -13.93
CA LEU A 34 -7.31 2.50 -13.34
C LEU A 34 -8.51 1.76 -12.75
N HIS A 35 -8.45 0.42 -12.72
CA HIS A 35 -9.39 -0.41 -12.00
C HIS A 35 -8.85 -0.74 -10.61
N VAL A 36 -9.42 -0.12 -9.57
CA VAL A 36 -8.91 -0.26 -8.20
C VAL A 36 -9.77 -1.21 -7.39
N ARG A 37 -9.15 -2.26 -6.85
CA ARG A 37 -9.72 -3.04 -5.75
C ARG A 37 -9.41 -2.33 -4.45
N ARG A 38 -10.44 -1.72 -3.85
CA ARG A 38 -10.38 -1.02 -2.57
C ARG A 38 -10.37 -2.02 -1.42
N THR A 39 -9.38 -1.93 -0.54
CA THR A 39 -9.30 -2.81 0.64
C THR A 39 -8.90 -2.02 1.88
N ASP A 40 -9.49 -2.35 3.02
CA ASP A 40 -9.08 -1.81 4.31
C ASP A 40 -9.31 -2.83 5.42
N VAL A 41 -8.43 -2.90 6.41
CA VAL A 41 -8.61 -3.78 7.57
C VAL A 41 -9.68 -3.23 8.53
N SER A 42 -9.90 -1.91 8.51
CA SER A 42 -10.89 -1.23 9.34
C SER A 42 -12.30 -1.38 8.78
N ARG A 43 -13.15 -2.08 9.52
CA ARG A 43 -14.59 -2.17 9.23
C ARG A 43 -15.25 -0.80 9.11
N GLY A 44 -14.84 0.18 9.93
CA GLY A 44 -15.41 1.52 9.91
C GLY A 44 -15.12 2.27 8.60
N PHE A 45 -13.93 2.10 8.04
CA PHE A 45 -13.62 2.68 6.72
C PHE A 45 -14.37 1.97 5.59
N ALA A 46 -14.50 0.65 5.68
CA ALA A 46 -15.31 -0.10 4.73
C ALA A 46 -16.80 0.32 4.77
N GLU A 47 -17.37 0.54 5.96
CA GLU A 47 -18.73 1.03 6.14
C GLU A 47 -18.90 2.45 5.56
N LEU A 48 -17.95 3.35 5.81
CA LEU A 48 -17.97 4.70 5.25
C LEU A 48 -17.98 4.69 3.71
N MET A 49 -17.06 3.95 3.09
CA MET A 49 -17.00 3.85 1.64
C MET A 49 -18.26 3.18 1.04
N ARG A 50 -18.82 2.17 1.70
CA ARG A 50 -20.08 1.53 1.27
C ARG A 50 -21.26 2.48 1.36
N ALA A 51 -21.32 3.33 2.38
CA ALA A 51 -22.35 4.36 2.51
C ALA A 51 -22.26 5.39 1.37
N ASP A 52 -21.05 5.67 0.90
CA ASP A 52 -20.78 6.52 -0.27
C ASP A 52 -20.96 5.79 -1.62
N GLY A 53 -21.43 4.53 -1.61
CA GLY A 53 -21.74 3.76 -2.81
C GLY A 53 -20.56 3.01 -3.44
N HIS A 54 -19.41 2.94 -2.76
CA HIS A 54 -18.23 2.23 -3.24
C HIS A 54 -18.22 0.75 -2.83
N ARG A 55 -17.66 -0.10 -3.70
CA ARG A 55 -17.28 -1.47 -3.36
C ARG A 55 -15.94 -1.45 -2.62
N VAL A 56 -15.84 -2.20 -1.53
CA VAL A 56 -14.62 -2.34 -0.72
C VAL A 56 -14.66 -3.65 0.05
N ASP A 57 -13.52 -4.32 0.11
CA ASP A 57 -13.31 -5.50 0.93
C ASP A 57 -12.72 -5.13 2.30
N VAL A 58 -13.26 -5.75 3.36
CA VAL A 58 -12.55 -5.77 4.64
C VAL A 58 -11.50 -6.86 4.54
N LEU A 59 -10.22 -6.49 4.56
CA LEU A 59 -9.12 -7.40 4.22
C LEU A 59 -7.88 -7.08 5.06
N ASP A 60 -7.32 -8.12 5.67
CA ASP A 60 -6.00 -8.09 6.30
C ASP A 60 -4.94 -8.65 5.33
N PRO A 61 -3.99 -7.81 4.86
CA PRO A 61 -2.99 -8.23 3.87
C PRO A 61 -2.05 -9.34 4.38
N LEU A 62 -1.98 -9.56 5.69
CA LEU A 62 -1.13 -10.58 6.30
C LEU A 62 -1.69 -11.99 6.13
N VAL A 63 -3.02 -12.14 6.20
CA VAL A 63 -3.67 -13.46 6.33
C VAL A 63 -4.69 -13.74 5.23
N ASP A 64 -5.42 -12.74 4.75
CA ASP A 64 -6.55 -12.93 3.83
C ASP A 64 -6.11 -13.10 2.36
N ASP A 65 -7.03 -13.62 1.54
CA ASP A 65 -6.81 -13.81 0.11
C ASP A 65 -6.72 -12.46 -0.62
N LEU A 66 -5.55 -12.21 -1.21
CA LEU A 66 -5.26 -10.99 -1.94
C LEU A 66 -5.67 -11.07 -3.42
N THR A 67 -6.07 -12.24 -3.93
CA THR A 67 -6.44 -12.39 -5.34
C THR A 67 -7.69 -11.59 -5.69
N ASP A 68 -7.78 -11.12 -6.94
CA ASP A 68 -8.91 -10.33 -7.41
C ASP A 68 -10.15 -11.23 -7.57
N PRO A 69 -11.22 -11.02 -6.77
CA PRO A 69 -12.42 -11.84 -6.87
C PRO A 69 -13.22 -11.59 -8.15
N GLU A 70 -13.07 -10.43 -8.80
CA GLU A 70 -13.73 -10.11 -10.06
C GLU A 70 -12.97 -10.69 -11.26
N ARG A 71 -11.68 -11.00 -11.11
CA ARG A 71 -10.82 -11.58 -12.16
C ARG A 71 -9.89 -12.69 -11.62
N PRO A 72 -10.44 -13.82 -11.15
CA PRO A 72 -9.66 -14.90 -10.56
C PRO A 72 -8.54 -15.39 -11.48
N GLY A 73 -7.39 -15.70 -10.90
CA GLY A 73 -6.21 -16.19 -11.62
C GLY A 73 -5.44 -15.13 -12.41
N THR A 74 -5.89 -13.87 -12.41
CA THR A 74 -5.20 -12.79 -13.13
C THR A 74 -4.49 -11.87 -12.12
N PRO A 75 -3.15 -11.80 -12.09
CA PRO A 75 -2.39 -10.99 -11.13
C PRO A 75 -2.60 -9.48 -11.35
N TYR A 76 -2.41 -8.64 -10.33
CA TYR A 76 -2.51 -7.18 -10.47
C TYR A 76 -1.37 -6.60 -11.31
N ASP A 77 -1.65 -5.44 -11.91
CA ASP A 77 -0.68 -4.63 -12.65
C ASP A 77 0.10 -3.68 -11.74
N GLY A 78 -0.49 -3.33 -10.59
CA GLY A 78 0.23 -2.64 -9.54
C GLY A 78 -0.43 -2.73 -8.16
N VAL A 79 0.33 -2.30 -7.15
CA VAL A 79 -0.07 -2.21 -5.76
C VAL A 79 0.16 -0.80 -5.26
N TRP A 80 -0.85 -0.25 -4.59
CA TRP A 80 -0.82 1.06 -3.94
C TRP A 80 -1.00 0.89 -2.44
N ALA A 81 -0.04 1.30 -1.62
CA ALA A 81 -0.19 1.32 -0.16
C ALA A 81 0.40 2.62 0.42
N ASN A 82 -0.36 3.70 0.28
CA ASN A 82 0.05 5.01 0.74
C ASN A 82 -0.25 5.18 2.24
N ALA A 83 0.82 5.24 3.04
CA ALA A 83 0.75 5.52 4.47
C ALA A 83 -0.14 4.56 5.29
N SER A 84 -0.34 3.33 4.83
CA SER A 84 -1.19 2.31 5.48
C SER A 84 -0.38 1.21 6.17
N LEU A 85 0.66 0.69 5.51
CA LEU A 85 1.48 -0.43 6.01
C LEU A 85 2.43 -0.08 7.17
N LEU A 86 2.55 1.20 7.51
CA LEU A 86 3.33 1.69 8.65
C LEU A 86 2.77 1.29 10.02
N HIS A 87 1.59 0.66 10.06
CA HIS A 87 0.99 0.08 11.25
C HIS A 87 1.31 -1.42 11.44
N VAL A 88 1.91 -2.05 10.43
CA VAL A 88 2.28 -3.47 10.47
C VAL A 88 3.60 -3.63 11.20
N VAL A 89 3.68 -4.60 12.12
CA VAL A 89 4.92 -4.89 12.84
C VAL A 89 5.99 -5.41 11.88
N ARG A 90 7.26 -5.20 12.23
CA ARG A 90 8.39 -5.43 11.32
C ARG A 90 8.44 -6.84 10.68
N PRO A 91 8.24 -7.95 11.42
CA PRO A 91 8.25 -9.30 10.81
C PRO A 91 7.10 -9.50 9.82
N ASP A 92 5.92 -9.00 10.15
CA ASP A 92 4.71 -9.16 9.34
C ASP A 92 4.76 -8.32 8.07
N LEU A 93 5.41 -7.15 8.10
CA LEU A 93 5.59 -6.34 6.90
C LEU A 93 6.39 -7.09 5.82
N VAL A 94 7.40 -7.89 6.23
CA VAL A 94 8.17 -8.71 5.29
C VAL A 94 7.25 -9.74 4.61
N VAL A 95 6.36 -10.37 5.38
CA VAL A 95 5.38 -11.34 4.86
C VAL A 95 4.37 -10.66 3.93
N VAL A 96 3.82 -9.52 4.35
CA VAL A 96 2.87 -8.73 3.53
C VAL A 96 3.50 -8.33 2.20
N LEU A 97 4.72 -7.78 2.21
CA LEU A 97 5.40 -7.37 0.97
C LEU A 97 5.62 -8.54 0.01
N ARG A 98 5.92 -9.73 0.53
CA ARG A 98 6.06 -10.94 -0.29
C ARG A 98 4.72 -11.39 -0.86
N ARG A 99 3.66 -11.43 -0.05
CA ARG A 99 2.30 -11.77 -0.51
C ARG A 99 1.81 -10.80 -1.60
N LEU A 100 2.10 -9.51 -1.45
CA LEU A 100 1.81 -8.50 -2.46
C LEU A 100 2.58 -8.75 -3.77
N ALA A 101 3.85 -9.16 -3.69
CA ALA A 101 4.62 -9.55 -4.88
C ALA A 101 4.03 -10.79 -5.57
N ASP A 102 3.55 -11.77 -4.80
CA ASP A 102 2.98 -13.02 -5.33
C ASP A 102 1.68 -12.79 -6.13
N VAL A 103 0.87 -11.79 -5.76
CA VAL A 103 -0.34 -11.42 -6.52
C VAL A 103 -0.09 -10.36 -7.60
N THR A 104 1.16 -9.90 -7.77
CA THR A 104 1.53 -8.89 -8.78
C THR A 104 2.26 -9.54 -9.95
N ARG A 105 1.94 -9.13 -11.18
CA ARG A 105 2.60 -9.67 -12.38
C ARG A 105 4.07 -9.26 -12.45
N PRO A 106 4.95 -10.03 -13.13
CA PRO A 106 6.29 -9.55 -13.51
C PRO A 106 6.25 -8.14 -14.10
N GLY A 107 7.14 -7.27 -13.61
CA GLY A 107 7.21 -5.86 -13.98
C GLY A 107 6.05 -4.97 -13.48
N GLY A 108 5.13 -5.50 -12.66
CA GLY A 108 4.05 -4.71 -12.04
C GLY A 108 4.58 -3.72 -11.01
N LEU A 109 3.90 -2.58 -10.84
CA LEU A 109 4.39 -1.49 -10.00
C LEU A 109 4.00 -1.63 -8.53
N LEU A 110 4.88 -1.19 -7.64
CA LEU A 110 4.59 -0.93 -6.23
C LEU A 110 4.85 0.54 -5.92
N GLU A 111 3.88 1.22 -5.33
CA GLU A 111 4.09 2.48 -4.60
C GLU A 111 3.65 2.30 -3.13
N VAL A 112 4.58 2.53 -2.21
CA VAL A 112 4.36 2.39 -0.77
C VAL A 112 4.95 3.59 -0.05
N THR A 113 4.20 4.15 0.89
CA THR A 113 4.71 5.23 1.75
C THR A 113 4.76 4.77 3.21
N LEU A 114 5.95 4.88 3.82
CA LEU A 114 6.20 4.54 5.22
C LEU A 114 6.75 5.75 5.98
N LYS A 115 6.74 5.70 7.32
CA LYS A 115 7.41 6.71 8.13
C LYS A 115 8.89 6.39 8.29
N GLU A 116 9.70 7.42 8.18
CA GLU A 116 11.13 7.29 8.46
C GLU A 116 11.41 7.34 9.96
N GLY A 117 12.34 6.50 10.42
CA GLY A 117 12.85 6.50 11.78
C GLY A 117 13.38 5.12 12.19
N ASP A 118 13.64 4.96 13.48
CA ASP A 118 14.14 3.73 14.07
C ASP A 118 13.10 3.10 15.00
N GLY A 119 13.11 1.77 15.11
CA GLY A 119 12.25 1.03 16.02
C GLY A 119 10.76 1.12 15.68
N ASP A 120 9.94 1.19 16.72
CA ASP A 120 8.50 1.31 16.65
C ASP A 120 7.95 2.07 17.87
N ALA A 121 6.75 2.64 17.76
CA ALA A 121 6.13 3.36 18.85
C ALA A 121 4.60 3.30 18.79
N TRP A 122 3.97 3.35 19.96
CA TRP A 122 2.55 3.63 20.07
C TRP A 122 2.30 5.14 20.13
N SER A 123 1.28 5.63 19.44
CA SER A 123 0.90 7.03 19.47
C SER A 123 -0.61 7.21 19.42
N THR A 124 -1.09 8.17 20.22
CA THR A 124 -2.47 8.68 20.21
C THR A 124 -2.58 10.03 19.50
N HIS A 125 -1.52 10.49 18.83
CA HIS A 125 -1.52 11.77 18.12
C HIS A 125 -2.50 11.77 16.94
N GLY A 126 -3.13 12.92 16.66
CA GLY A 126 -4.19 13.09 15.66
C GLY A 126 -5.59 12.85 16.21
N HIS A 127 -6.59 12.82 15.33
CA HIS A 127 -7.99 12.58 15.71
C HIS A 127 -8.27 11.07 15.77
N VAL A 128 -7.74 10.40 16.79
CA VAL A 128 -7.96 8.96 17.02
C VAL A 128 -8.54 8.70 18.40
N SER A 129 -9.42 7.71 18.49
CA SER A 129 -10.05 7.26 19.75
C SER A 129 -9.19 6.28 20.54
N GLY A 130 -8.08 5.79 19.96
CA GLY A 130 -7.20 4.80 20.58
C GLY A 130 -5.77 4.86 20.05
N PRO A 131 -4.83 4.16 20.71
CA PRO A 131 -3.43 4.16 20.33
C PRO A 131 -3.22 3.40 19.01
N ARG A 132 -2.31 3.91 18.17
CA ARG A 132 -1.87 3.27 16.93
C ARG A 132 -0.41 2.86 17.05
N HIS A 133 -0.10 1.66 16.63
CA HIS A 133 1.29 1.21 16.47
C HIS A 133 1.87 1.83 15.20
N PHE A 134 3.14 2.25 15.26
CA PHE A 134 3.89 2.74 14.12
C PHE A 134 5.22 2.01 14.04
N THR A 135 5.49 1.36 12.91
CA THR A 135 6.80 0.81 12.58
C THR A 135 7.56 1.80 11.70
N TYR A 136 8.75 2.19 12.14
CA TYR A 136 9.58 3.14 11.41
C TYR A 136 10.66 2.43 10.59
N TRP A 137 11.09 3.04 9.50
CA TRP A 137 12.11 2.47 8.64
C TRP A 137 13.22 3.47 8.31
N ARG A 138 14.43 2.93 8.13
CA ARG A 138 15.52 3.62 7.43
C ARG A 138 15.59 3.14 5.98
N PRO A 139 16.08 3.97 5.03
CA PRO A 139 16.07 3.62 3.61
C PRO A 139 16.76 2.30 3.27
N GLU A 140 17.95 2.03 3.82
CA GLU A 140 18.75 0.85 3.48
C GLU A 140 18.12 -0.46 4.01
N PRO A 141 17.71 -0.56 5.29
CA PRO A 141 16.96 -1.72 5.76
C PRO A 141 15.65 -1.96 5.00
N LEU A 142 14.93 -0.88 4.64
CA LEU A 142 13.69 -1.00 3.87
C LEU A 142 13.94 -1.55 2.47
N ARG A 143 14.99 -1.06 1.79
CA ARG A 143 15.42 -1.57 0.48
C ARG A 143 15.73 -3.06 0.53
N ALA A 144 16.45 -3.51 1.56
CA ALA A 144 16.80 -4.91 1.72
C ALA A 144 15.55 -5.81 1.90
N VAL A 145 14.58 -5.36 2.70
CA VAL A 145 13.32 -6.09 2.92
C VAL A 145 12.47 -6.16 1.66
N LEU A 146 12.34 -5.06 0.91
CA LEU A 146 11.65 -5.04 -0.38
C LEU A 146 12.29 -5.99 -1.39
N ALA A 147 13.63 -5.95 -1.50
CA ALA A 147 14.38 -6.84 -2.38
C ALA A 147 14.16 -8.32 -2.02
N ALA A 148 14.27 -8.66 -0.73
CA ALA A 148 14.02 -10.02 -0.25
C ALA A 148 12.57 -10.49 -0.46
N ALA A 149 11.61 -9.57 -0.53
CA ALA A 149 10.21 -9.83 -0.81
C ALA A 149 9.88 -9.98 -2.31
N GLY A 150 10.85 -9.80 -3.21
CA GLY A 150 10.66 -9.95 -4.66
C GLY A 150 10.42 -8.64 -5.41
N TRP A 151 10.81 -7.50 -4.83
CA TRP A 151 10.68 -6.18 -5.44
C TRP A 151 12.03 -5.59 -5.85
N GLU A 152 12.13 -5.12 -7.09
CA GLU A 152 13.24 -4.31 -7.57
C GLU A 152 12.99 -2.83 -7.25
N VAL A 153 13.70 -2.30 -6.26
CA VAL A 153 13.48 -0.95 -5.75
C VAL A 153 14.13 0.10 -6.67
N ALA A 154 13.31 0.83 -7.42
CA ALA A 154 13.73 1.93 -8.26
C ALA A 154 14.12 3.17 -7.42
N THR A 155 13.23 3.63 -6.54
CA THR A 155 13.49 4.80 -5.68
C THR A 155 12.97 4.61 -4.25
N ILE A 156 13.65 5.26 -3.31
CA ILE A 156 13.15 5.54 -1.96
C ILE A 156 13.42 7.04 -1.75
N GLU A 157 12.38 7.84 -1.89
CA GLU A 157 12.46 9.30 -1.76
C GLU A 157 12.11 9.68 -0.32
N GLN A 158 13.01 10.43 0.33
CA GLN A 158 12.74 11.02 1.64
C GLN A 158 11.97 12.33 1.45
N ARG A 159 10.86 12.48 2.16
CA ARG A 159 10.02 13.69 2.11
C ARG A 159 9.63 14.14 3.49
N GLU A 160 9.77 15.43 3.76
CA GLU A 160 9.24 16.04 4.98
C GLU A 160 7.76 16.42 4.77
N GLY A 161 6.90 15.96 5.68
CA GLY A 161 5.50 16.35 5.75
C GLY A 161 5.32 17.69 6.46
N TRP A 162 4.16 18.30 6.28
CA TRP A 162 3.84 19.63 6.83
C TRP A 162 3.98 19.75 8.36
N ASN A 163 3.93 18.64 9.09
CA ASN A 163 4.07 18.57 10.54
C ASN A 163 5.45 18.07 10.99
N GLY A 164 6.47 18.12 10.11
CA GLY A 164 7.81 17.59 10.37
C GLY A 164 7.92 16.06 10.34
N THR A 165 6.83 15.33 10.06
CA THR A 165 6.90 13.87 9.88
C THR A 165 7.74 13.58 8.64
N ARG A 166 8.78 12.75 8.80
CA ARG A 166 9.58 12.26 7.68
C ARG A 166 8.97 11.01 7.08
N TRP A 167 8.85 10.99 5.76
CA TRP A 167 8.24 9.93 4.97
C TRP A 167 9.28 9.30 4.04
N LEU A 168 9.11 8.01 3.77
CA LEU A 168 9.80 7.26 2.73
C LEU A 168 8.78 6.88 1.67
N ASP A 169 8.84 7.52 0.51
CA ASP A 169 8.03 7.19 -0.66
C ASP A 169 8.82 6.21 -1.54
N VAL A 170 8.35 4.96 -1.60
CA VAL A 170 9.01 3.86 -2.29
C VAL A 170 8.34 3.64 -3.64
N ARG A 171 9.16 3.52 -4.69
CA ARG A 171 8.73 2.98 -5.98
C ARG A 171 9.55 1.74 -6.32
N ALA A 172 8.88 0.64 -6.65
CA ALA A 172 9.51 -0.61 -7.04
C ALA A 172 8.73 -1.33 -8.15
N THR A 173 9.36 -2.33 -8.76
CA THR A 173 8.73 -3.24 -9.72
C THR A 173 8.84 -4.67 -9.24
N ARG A 174 7.83 -5.50 -9.49
CA ARG A 174 7.88 -6.93 -9.14
C ARG A 174 8.92 -7.60 -10.04
N ALA A 175 9.91 -8.24 -9.42
CA ALA A 175 11.06 -8.81 -10.13
C ALA A 175 10.65 -9.85 -11.20
N GLU A 176 11.39 -9.88 -12.30
CA GLU A 176 11.35 -10.99 -13.25
C GLU A 176 12.03 -12.19 -12.56
N ARG A 177 11.33 -13.32 -12.42
CA ARG A 177 11.95 -14.55 -11.88
C ARG A 177 12.68 -15.29 -12.98
#